data_AF-A0A7T7UUJ7-F1
#
_entry.id   AF-A0A7T7UUJ7-F1
#
_cell.length_a   1.000
_cell.length_b   1.000
_cell.length_c   1.000
_cell.angle_alpha   90.00
_cell.angle_beta   90.00
_cell.angle_gamma   90.00
#
_symmetry.space_group_name_H-M   'P 1'
#
loop_
_entity.id
_entity.type
_entity.pdbx_description
1 polymer ?
#
loop_
_entity_poly.entity_id
_entity_poly.type
_entity_poly.pdbx_seq_one_letter_code
_entity_poly.pdbx_strand_id
1 'polypeptide(L)'
;MSVNTHQKGDDHIDVTNPMGKIENKGYMYGFVSNKNISAGVWSNSQFNYGGGANDYTRLTVNKKTYGKENFVGIGSSAFLYQLAHKNEDGTYKVYDERTWIKPEAKVILADDLNNDGKVNWQDGAIAYRNIMNNPKGSEYVKDLIGQRIAMNFGSQAQNPFLATLDGIKKVYLNTDGLGQMVLLKGYGSEGHDSGHLNYADIGKRIGGAEDFVKLLELAKNMEQE
;
A
#
# COMPACT_ATOMS: atom_id res chain seq x y z
N MET A 1 0.02 9.74 -8.45
CA MET A 1 -0.33 9.98 -7.02
C MET A 1 -0.63 11.44 -6.79
N SER A 2 -1.65 11.77 -5.99
CA SER A 2 -1.81 13.12 -5.42
C SER A 2 -1.84 13.02 -3.90
N VAL A 3 -1.04 13.84 -3.23
CA VAL A 3 -1.08 14.05 -1.78
C VAL A 3 -1.64 15.44 -1.43
N ASN A 4 -2.07 16.19 -2.44
CA ASN A 4 -2.62 17.52 -2.30
C ASN A 4 -4.15 17.44 -2.21
N THR A 5 -4.71 17.93 -1.09
CA THR A 5 -6.16 17.91 -0.82
C THR A 5 -6.98 18.69 -1.84
N HIS A 6 -6.38 19.62 -2.58
CA HIS A 6 -7.05 20.44 -3.60
C HIS A 6 -6.89 19.89 -5.02
N GLN A 7 -6.07 18.87 -5.23
CA GLN A 7 -5.78 18.33 -6.55
C GLN A 7 -6.20 16.85 -6.62
N LYS A 8 -7.22 16.57 -7.42
CA LYS A 8 -7.61 15.19 -7.74
C LYS A 8 -6.48 14.50 -8.51
N GLY A 9 -6.22 13.24 -8.16
CA GLY A 9 -5.32 12.37 -8.92
C GLY A 9 -6.01 11.60 -10.04
N ASP A 10 -7.34 11.69 -10.12
CA ASP A 10 -8.17 10.92 -11.04
C ASP A 10 -8.46 11.71 -12.32
N ASP A 11 -8.40 11.01 -13.45
CA ASP A 11 -8.79 11.54 -14.76
C ASP A 11 -10.04 10.80 -15.28
N HIS A 12 -11.02 11.56 -15.74
CA HIS A 12 -12.18 11.03 -16.46
C HIS A 12 -12.11 11.53 -17.91
N ILE A 13 -11.97 10.60 -18.86
CA ILE A 13 -11.72 10.91 -20.26
C ILE A 13 -12.78 10.23 -21.11
N ASP A 14 -13.63 11.03 -21.75
CA ASP A 14 -14.53 10.54 -22.77
C ASP A 14 -13.73 10.14 -24.02
N VAL A 15 -13.95 8.92 -24.51
CA VAL A 15 -13.30 8.42 -25.73
C VAL A 15 -14.11 8.87 -26.94
N THR A 16 -13.73 10.01 -27.51
CA THR A 16 -14.43 10.65 -28.64
C THR A 16 -13.55 10.77 -29.88
N ASN A 17 -14.15 11.08 -31.03
CA ASN A 17 -13.43 11.56 -32.20
C ASN A 17 -14.03 12.89 -32.69
N PRO A 18 -13.31 14.03 -32.60
CA PRO A 18 -11.92 14.18 -32.14
C PRO A 18 -11.75 14.08 -30.61
N MET A 19 -10.53 13.80 -30.16
CA MET A 19 -10.09 13.91 -28.76
C MET A 19 -8.60 14.28 -28.70
N GLY A 20 -8.15 14.83 -27.56
CA GLY A 20 -6.75 15.18 -27.31
C GLY A 20 -5.79 13.99 -27.43
N LYS A 21 -4.49 14.27 -27.49
CA LYS A 21 -3.45 13.22 -27.50
C LYS A 21 -3.30 12.61 -26.10
N ILE A 22 -3.06 11.30 -26.06
CA ILE A 22 -2.68 10.57 -24.86
C ILE A 22 -1.52 9.66 -25.26
N GLU A 23 -0.31 10.02 -24.85
CA GLU A 23 0.92 9.31 -25.20
C GLU A 23 1.66 8.95 -23.92
N ASN A 24 1.83 7.64 -23.68
CA ASN A 24 2.56 7.07 -22.54
C ASN A 24 2.17 7.65 -21.17
N LYS A 25 0.87 7.89 -20.94
CA LYS A 25 0.42 8.44 -19.66
C LYS A 25 0.31 7.33 -18.62
N GLY A 26 1.08 7.43 -17.54
CA GLY A 26 1.12 6.44 -16.47
C GLY A 26 -0.06 6.57 -15.49
N TYR A 27 -0.61 5.45 -15.04
CA TYR A 27 -1.67 5.38 -14.02
C TYR A 27 -1.45 4.22 -13.04
N MET A 28 -1.98 4.36 -11.82
CA MET A 28 -1.99 3.28 -10.81
C MET A 28 -3.14 2.29 -11.04
N TYR A 29 -4.29 2.82 -11.43
CA TYR A 29 -5.52 2.10 -11.68
C TYR A 29 -6.10 2.62 -12.99
N GLY A 30 -6.73 1.74 -13.76
CA GLY A 30 -7.23 2.08 -15.07
C GLY A 30 -8.43 1.22 -15.42
N PHE A 31 -9.47 1.90 -15.89
CA PHE A 31 -10.73 1.31 -16.28
C PHE A 31 -11.17 1.86 -17.64
N VAL A 32 -11.74 1.01 -18.48
CA VAL A 32 -12.44 1.40 -19.71
C VAL A 32 -13.83 0.81 -19.69
N SER A 33 -14.83 1.56 -20.12
CA SER A 33 -16.21 1.09 -20.14
C SER A 33 -16.96 1.58 -21.37
N ASN A 34 -17.99 0.83 -21.75
CA ASN A 34 -19.07 1.29 -22.60
C ASN A 34 -20.41 1.00 -21.89
N LYS A 35 -21.53 1.23 -22.59
CA LYS A 35 -22.88 1.03 -22.04
C LYS A 35 -23.21 -0.39 -21.53
N ASN A 36 -22.41 -1.40 -21.91
CA ASN A 36 -22.69 -2.81 -21.64
C ASN A 36 -21.61 -3.47 -20.77
N ILE A 37 -20.37 -2.96 -20.79
CA ILE A 37 -19.23 -3.63 -20.15
C ILE A 37 -18.22 -2.62 -19.62
N SER A 38 -17.64 -2.94 -18.48
CA SER A 38 -16.51 -2.26 -17.85
C SER A 38 -15.35 -3.24 -17.70
N ALA A 39 -14.12 -2.76 -17.84
CA ALA A 39 -12.92 -3.56 -17.72
C ALA A 39 -11.90 -2.88 -16.82
N GLY A 40 -11.32 -3.61 -15.86
CA GLY A 40 -10.22 -3.15 -15.01
C GLY A 40 -8.93 -3.93 -15.30
N VAL A 41 -7.79 -3.24 -15.30
CA VAL A 41 -6.47 -3.85 -15.57
C VAL A 41 -5.58 -3.76 -14.34
N TRP A 42 -5.09 -4.91 -13.87
CA TRP A 42 -4.10 -4.99 -12.79
C TRP A 42 -2.75 -5.45 -13.35
N SER A 43 -1.66 -4.96 -12.76
CA SER A 43 -0.30 -5.38 -13.07
C SER A 43 0.56 -5.35 -11.81
N ASN A 44 1.48 -6.29 -11.67
CA ASN A 44 2.50 -6.24 -10.61
C ASN A 44 3.71 -5.36 -10.96
N SER A 45 3.69 -4.65 -12.10
CA SER A 45 4.73 -3.70 -12.49
C SER A 45 5.04 -2.70 -11.38
N GLN A 46 6.33 -2.58 -11.05
CA GLN A 46 6.88 -1.58 -10.12
C GLN A 46 7.50 -0.38 -10.86
N PHE A 47 7.19 -0.23 -12.15
CA PHE A 47 7.73 0.85 -12.96
C PHE A 47 7.11 2.20 -12.58
N ASN A 48 7.88 3.27 -12.76
CA ASN A 48 7.43 4.64 -12.63
C ASN A 48 8.05 5.53 -13.71
N TYR A 49 7.35 6.60 -14.07
CA TYR A 49 7.85 7.64 -14.98
C TYR A 49 8.49 8.82 -14.21
N GLY A 50 8.72 8.68 -12.91
CA GLY A 50 9.22 9.71 -12.00
C GLY A 50 8.47 9.75 -10.67
N GLY A 51 8.67 10.82 -9.88
CA GLY A 51 7.99 11.01 -8.59
C GLY A 51 6.56 11.57 -8.70
N GLY A 52 5.85 11.61 -7.57
CA GLY A 52 4.54 12.27 -7.45
C GLY A 52 3.47 11.65 -8.35
N ALA A 53 2.93 12.44 -9.29
CA ALA A 53 1.91 11.97 -10.23
C ALA A 53 2.40 10.79 -11.10
N ASN A 54 3.70 10.77 -11.41
CA ASN A 54 4.34 9.79 -12.28
C ASN A 54 4.81 8.52 -11.55
N ASP A 55 4.62 8.47 -10.22
CA ASP A 55 5.03 7.36 -9.37
C ASP A 55 3.96 6.28 -9.24
N TYR A 56 4.37 5.04 -8.95
CA TYR A 56 3.54 3.83 -8.87
C TYR A 56 2.67 3.57 -10.11
N THR A 57 3.13 4.05 -11.27
CA THR A 57 2.38 4.00 -12.54
C THR A 57 2.50 2.63 -13.18
N ARG A 58 1.88 1.62 -12.56
CA ARG A 58 1.88 0.21 -13.02
C ARG A 58 1.16 -0.01 -14.36
N LEU A 59 0.39 0.96 -14.82
CA LEU A 59 -0.31 0.96 -16.11
C LEU A 59 0.17 2.10 -16.99
N THR A 60 0.26 1.85 -18.29
CA THR A 60 0.49 2.87 -19.32
C THR A 60 -0.74 2.95 -20.21
N VAL A 61 -1.28 4.15 -20.36
CA VAL A 61 -2.43 4.45 -21.21
C VAL A 61 -1.99 5.18 -22.48
N ASN A 62 -2.51 4.72 -23.61
CA ASN A 62 -2.20 5.29 -24.92
C ASN A 62 -3.46 5.43 -25.76
N LYS A 63 -3.52 6.52 -26.53
CA LYS A 63 -4.48 6.69 -27.62
C LYS A 63 -3.89 6.15 -28.93
N LYS A 64 -4.69 5.42 -29.69
CA LYS A 64 -4.42 5.09 -31.10
C LYS A 64 -5.64 5.41 -31.95
N THR A 65 -5.41 5.95 -33.15
CA THR A 65 -6.48 6.20 -34.13
C THR A 65 -6.38 5.16 -35.24
N TYR A 66 -7.48 4.45 -35.48
CA TYR A 66 -7.59 3.49 -36.57
C TYR A 66 -8.75 3.93 -37.48
N GLY A 67 -8.41 4.39 -38.68
CA GLY A 67 -9.40 4.96 -39.61
C GLY A 67 -10.10 6.17 -39.00
N LYS A 68 -11.42 6.06 -38.77
CA LYS A 68 -12.25 7.12 -38.17
C LYS A 68 -12.51 6.93 -36.68
N GLU A 69 -11.90 5.94 -36.04
CA GLU A 69 -12.15 5.62 -34.64
C GLU A 69 -10.92 5.89 -33.77
N ASN A 70 -11.17 6.42 -32.56
CA ASN A 70 -10.15 6.58 -31.54
C ASN A 70 -10.30 5.45 -30.50
N PHE A 71 -9.17 4.83 -30.16
CA PHE A 71 -9.06 3.81 -29.13
C PHE A 71 -8.17 4.33 -28.02
N VAL A 72 -8.63 4.18 -26.77
CA VAL A 72 -7.79 4.35 -25.59
C VAL A 72 -7.52 2.96 -25.02
N GLY A 73 -6.26 2.54 -25.03
CA GLY A 73 -5.83 1.25 -24.54
C GLY A 73 -5.07 1.38 -23.23
N ILE A 74 -5.30 0.43 -22.32
CA ILE A 74 -4.58 0.29 -21.06
C ILE A 74 -3.66 -0.93 -21.19
N GLY A 75 -2.36 -0.71 -21.04
CA GLY A 75 -1.36 -1.78 -20.97
C GLY A 75 -0.68 -1.79 -19.60
N SER A 76 -0.05 -2.91 -19.25
CA SER A 76 0.93 -2.89 -18.16
C SER A 76 2.08 -1.97 -18.53
N SER A 77 2.56 -1.21 -17.56
CA SER A 77 3.88 -0.58 -17.65
C SER A 77 4.98 -1.64 -17.69
N ALA A 78 6.22 -1.20 -17.98
CA ALA A 78 7.37 -2.09 -18.05
C ALA A 78 7.53 -2.92 -16.76
N PHE A 79 8.02 -4.14 -16.88
CA PHE A 79 8.33 -4.98 -15.71
C PHE A 79 9.81 -4.87 -15.38
N LEU A 80 10.10 -4.90 -14.08
CA LEU A 80 11.46 -5.01 -13.56
C LEU A 80 11.69 -6.48 -13.18
N TYR A 81 12.86 -7.02 -13.50
CA TYR A 81 13.19 -8.42 -13.19
C TYR A 81 14.56 -8.52 -12.52
N GLN A 82 15.63 -8.61 -13.31
CA GLN A 82 16.99 -8.61 -12.80
C GLN A 82 17.55 -7.19 -12.81
N LEU A 83 17.83 -6.69 -11.61
CA LEU A 83 18.44 -5.37 -11.40
C LEU A 83 19.80 -5.53 -10.70
N ALA A 84 20.63 -4.50 -10.81
CA ALA A 84 21.94 -4.46 -10.14
C ALA A 84 22.19 -3.09 -9.53
N HIS A 85 22.93 -3.07 -8.44
CA HIS A 85 23.49 -1.87 -7.83
C HIS A 85 24.94 -1.69 -8.27
N LYS A 86 25.32 -0.46 -8.61
CA LYS A 86 26.73 -0.12 -8.86
C LYS A 86 27.39 0.26 -7.54
N ASN A 87 28.35 -0.54 -7.10
CA ASN A 87 29.15 -0.29 -5.91
C ASN A 87 30.07 0.94 -6.10
N GLU A 88 30.59 1.48 -4.99
CA GLU A 88 31.50 2.64 -5.00
C GLU A 88 32.79 2.38 -5.80
N ASP A 89 33.27 1.13 -5.81
CA ASP A 89 34.45 0.70 -6.59
C ASP A 89 34.17 0.53 -8.10
N GLY A 90 32.94 0.79 -8.54
CA GLY A 90 32.52 0.69 -9.93
C GLY A 90 32.05 -0.70 -10.37
N THR A 91 32.15 -1.72 -9.51
CA THR A 91 31.61 -3.05 -9.77
C THR A 91 30.08 -3.08 -9.65
N TYR A 92 29.44 -4.09 -10.22
CA TYR A 92 27.99 -4.27 -10.09
C TYR A 92 27.67 -5.46 -9.19
N LYS A 93 26.82 -5.23 -8.19
CA LYS A 93 26.19 -6.27 -7.39
C LYS A 93 24.78 -6.52 -7.91
N VAL A 94 24.57 -7.68 -8.53
CA VAL A 94 23.22 -8.15 -8.90
C VAL A 94 22.43 -8.40 -7.62
N TYR A 95 21.18 -7.94 -7.59
CA TYR A 95 20.32 -8.20 -6.43
C TYR A 95 19.96 -9.69 -6.32
N ASP A 96 19.77 -10.11 -5.08
CA ASP A 96 19.39 -11.48 -4.71
C ASP A 96 18.13 -11.95 -5.45
N GLU A 97 18.05 -13.24 -5.76
CA GLU A 97 16.94 -13.84 -6.51
C GLU A 97 15.56 -13.59 -5.88
N ARG A 98 15.49 -13.32 -4.57
CA ARG A 98 14.25 -12.91 -3.88
C ARG A 98 13.62 -11.64 -4.45
N THR A 99 14.37 -10.80 -5.18
CA THR A 99 13.84 -9.60 -5.84
C THR A 99 13.30 -9.88 -7.24
N TRP A 100 13.48 -11.08 -7.78
CA TRP A 100 13.11 -11.43 -9.15
C TRP A 100 11.65 -11.90 -9.21
N ILE A 101 10.73 -10.94 -9.15
CA ILE A 101 9.29 -11.20 -9.21
C ILE A 101 8.89 -11.38 -10.69
N LYS A 102 8.23 -12.51 -11.01
CA LYS A 102 7.77 -12.77 -12.39
C LYS A 102 6.72 -11.74 -12.82
N PRO A 103 6.79 -11.22 -14.06
CA PRO A 103 5.76 -10.35 -14.61
C PRO A 103 4.37 -10.98 -14.58
N GLU A 104 3.39 -10.23 -14.08
CA GLU A 104 1.99 -10.65 -14.05
C GLU A 104 1.07 -9.45 -14.31
N ALA A 105 0.09 -9.65 -15.19
CA ALA A 105 -1.01 -8.70 -15.41
C ALA A 105 -2.32 -9.46 -15.61
N LYS A 106 -3.42 -8.86 -15.19
CA LYS A 106 -4.77 -9.43 -15.25
C LYS A 106 -5.74 -8.38 -15.77
N VAL A 107 -6.74 -8.84 -16.50
CA VAL A 107 -7.91 -8.04 -16.89
C VAL A 107 -9.14 -8.75 -16.38
N ILE A 108 -10.08 -7.99 -15.82
CA ILE A 108 -11.39 -8.49 -15.45
C ILE A 108 -12.47 -7.62 -16.07
N LEU A 109 -13.56 -8.27 -16.48
CA LEU A 109 -14.73 -7.65 -17.09
C LEU A 109 -15.88 -7.64 -16.10
N ALA A 110 -16.73 -6.64 -16.19
CA ALA A 110 -17.91 -6.45 -15.37
C ALA A 110 -19.07 -5.89 -16.21
N ASP A 111 -20.27 -6.39 -15.96
CA ASP A 111 -21.54 -5.77 -16.30
C ASP A 111 -21.97 -4.80 -15.18
N ASP A 112 -23.26 -4.59 -14.95
CA ASP A 112 -23.76 -3.75 -13.84
C ASP A 112 -23.69 -4.55 -12.51
N LEU A 113 -22.66 -4.28 -11.70
CA LEU A 113 -22.41 -4.99 -10.45
C LEU A 113 -22.96 -4.27 -9.23
N ASN A 114 -23.27 -2.98 -9.34
CA ASN A 114 -23.85 -2.20 -8.24
C ASN A 114 -25.37 -2.05 -8.35
N ASN A 115 -25.99 -2.56 -9.43
CA ASN A 115 -27.42 -2.50 -9.74
C ASN A 115 -27.96 -1.08 -9.86
N ASP A 116 -27.18 -0.14 -10.38
CA ASP A 116 -27.59 1.25 -10.61
C ASP A 116 -28.16 1.51 -12.02
N GLY A 117 -28.17 0.49 -12.88
CA GLY A 117 -28.64 0.55 -14.26
C GLY A 117 -27.65 1.16 -15.25
N LYS A 118 -26.40 1.42 -14.85
CA LYS A 118 -25.36 2.04 -15.69
C LYS A 118 -24.01 1.36 -15.55
N VAL A 119 -23.54 0.73 -16.62
CA VAL A 119 -22.18 0.18 -16.63
C VAL A 119 -21.13 1.29 -16.78
N ASN A 120 -20.26 1.42 -15.78
CA ASN A 120 -19.19 2.41 -15.73
C ASN A 120 -17.94 1.89 -14.99
N TRP A 121 -16.96 2.76 -14.73
CA TRP A 121 -15.71 2.37 -14.06
C TRP A 121 -15.92 1.78 -12.66
N GLN A 122 -17.02 2.11 -11.98
CA GLN A 122 -17.32 1.58 -10.65
C GLN A 122 -17.56 0.07 -10.66
N ASP A 123 -18.26 -0.45 -11.68
CA ASP A 123 -18.46 -1.89 -11.83
C ASP A 123 -17.14 -2.61 -12.06
N GLY A 124 -16.32 -2.03 -12.95
CA GLY A 124 -14.95 -2.48 -13.18
C GLY A 124 -14.14 -2.50 -11.88
N ALA A 125 -14.29 -1.49 -11.03
CA ALA A 125 -13.61 -1.42 -9.73
C ALA A 125 -14.14 -2.43 -8.71
N ILE A 126 -15.43 -2.79 -8.74
CA ILE A 126 -15.98 -3.87 -7.93
C ILE A 126 -15.35 -5.20 -8.33
N ALA A 127 -15.36 -5.53 -9.62
CA ALA A 127 -14.75 -6.75 -10.14
C ALA A 127 -13.23 -6.78 -9.91
N TYR A 128 -12.56 -5.64 -10.06
CA TYR A 128 -11.10 -5.50 -9.90
C TYR A 128 -10.56 -6.06 -8.59
N ARG A 129 -11.35 -6.01 -7.51
CA ARG A 129 -10.97 -6.57 -6.21
C ARG A 129 -10.61 -8.06 -6.27
N ASN A 130 -11.14 -8.80 -7.24
CA ASN A 130 -10.85 -10.22 -7.44
C ASN A 130 -9.47 -10.49 -8.10
N ILE A 131 -8.85 -9.48 -8.71
CA ILE A 131 -7.57 -9.64 -9.43
C ILE A 131 -6.44 -8.79 -8.84
N MET A 132 -6.75 -7.80 -8.01
CA MET A 132 -5.75 -6.88 -7.45
C MET A 132 -4.89 -7.53 -6.37
N ASN A 133 -3.70 -6.97 -6.16
CA ASN A 133 -2.90 -7.30 -4.97
C ASN A 133 -3.56 -6.72 -3.71
N ASN A 134 -3.54 -7.49 -2.63
CA ASN A 134 -4.00 -7.05 -1.30
C ASN A 134 -2.79 -6.88 -0.39
N PRO A 135 -2.60 -5.71 0.26
CA PRO A 135 -1.55 -5.55 1.26
C PRO A 135 -1.73 -6.59 2.37
N LYS A 136 -0.61 -7.26 2.74
CA LYS A 136 -0.62 -8.25 3.82
C LYS A 136 -1.07 -7.58 5.12
N GLY A 137 -2.07 -8.15 5.80
CA GLY A 137 -2.64 -7.61 7.03
C GLY A 137 -3.67 -6.50 6.82
N SER A 138 -4.10 -6.24 5.57
CA SER A 138 -5.15 -5.25 5.30
C SER A 138 -6.51 -5.61 5.93
N GLU A 139 -6.74 -6.90 6.17
CA GLU A 139 -7.95 -7.43 6.81
C GLU A 139 -8.16 -6.92 8.25
N TYR A 140 -7.08 -6.59 8.96
CA TYR A 140 -7.13 -6.10 10.35
C TYR A 140 -7.41 -4.61 10.45
N VAL A 141 -7.20 -3.84 9.39
CA VAL A 141 -7.19 -2.35 9.43
C VAL A 141 -8.51 -1.79 9.95
N LYS A 142 -9.64 -2.42 9.60
CA LYS A 142 -10.98 -2.01 10.04
C LYS A 142 -11.17 -2.06 11.56
N ASP A 143 -10.39 -2.88 12.25
CA ASP A 143 -10.48 -3.12 13.69
C ASP A 143 -9.44 -2.29 14.48
N LEU A 144 -8.51 -1.58 13.80
CA LEU A 144 -7.46 -0.76 14.43
C LEU A 144 -7.95 0.65 14.79
N ILE A 145 -8.84 0.76 15.77
CA ILE A 145 -9.48 2.04 16.16
C ILE A 145 -8.54 2.89 17.04
N GLY A 146 -8.03 2.33 18.13
CA GLY A 146 -7.20 3.02 19.12
C GLY A 146 -5.73 3.17 18.72
N GLN A 147 -5.45 3.87 17.61
CA GLN A 147 -4.08 4.04 17.10
C GLN A 147 -3.29 5.07 17.91
N ARG A 148 -2.12 4.68 18.45
CA ARG A 148 -1.24 5.59 19.20
C ARG A 148 0.22 5.16 19.19
N ILE A 149 1.07 6.03 19.73
CA ILE A 149 2.50 5.78 19.89
C ILE A 149 2.82 5.66 21.38
N ALA A 150 3.56 4.61 21.77
CA ALA A 150 4.26 4.54 23.04
C ALA A 150 5.75 4.80 22.78
N MET A 151 6.29 5.88 23.35
CA MET A 151 7.60 6.40 22.96
C MET A 151 8.63 6.26 24.09
N ASN A 152 9.81 5.76 23.75
CA ASN A 152 11.01 5.85 24.59
C ASN A 152 12.09 6.65 23.86
N PHE A 153 12.96 7.36 24.60
CA PHE A 153 14.03 8.17 24.02
C PHE A 153 15.14 8.47 25.03
N GLY A 154 16.39 8.53 24.57
CA GLY A 154 17.52 9.08 25.33
C GLY A 154 17.79 8.40 26.66
N SER A 155 17.72 7.06 26.70
CA SER A 155 17.98 6.23 27.88
C SER A 155 17.02 6.39 29.06
N GLN A 156 15.93 7.16 28.91
CA GLN A 156 15.03 7.55 30.01
C GLN A 156 14.02 6.46 30.40
N ALA A 157 13.75 5.48 29.53
CA ALA A 157 12.75 4.44 29.76
C ALA A 157 11.36 5.01 30.16
N GLN A 158 10.86 5.99 29.41
CA GLN A 158 9.59 6.70 29.69
C GLN A 158 8.35 5.80 29.65
N ASN A 159 8.36 4.79 28.78
CA ASN A 159 7.26 3.84 28.59
C ASN A 159 7.82 2.41 28.54
N PRO A 160 8.16 1.80 29.70
CA PRO A 160 8.51 0.39 29.75
C PRO A 160 7.41 -0.49 29.15
N PHE A 161 7.75 -1.68 28.64
CA PHE A 161 6.77 -2.52 27.91
C PHE A 161 5.56 -2.88 28.77
N LEU A 162 5.75 -3.24 30.04
CA LEU A 162 4.63 -3.56 30.93
C LEU A 162 3.80 -2.34 31.36
N ALA A 163 4.40 -1.14 31.42
CA ALA A 163 3.62 0.09 31.62
C ALA A 163 2.73 0.39 30.39
N THR A 164 3.21 0.03 29.20
CA THR A 164 2.41 0.14 27.97
C THR A 164 1.18 -0.78 28.00
N LEU A 165 1.29 -1.98 28.60
CA LEU A 165 0.18 -2.90 28.79
C LEU A 165 -0.95 -2.30 29.65
N ASP A 166 -0.61 -1.58 30.72
CA ASP A 166 -1.62 -0.90 31.53
C ASP A 166 -2.31 0.22 30.75
N GLY A 167 -1.58 0.92 29.88
CA GLY A 167 -2.16 1.84 28.90
C GLY A 167 -3.14 1.16 27.93
N ILE A 168 -2.82 -0.06 27.47
CA ILE A 168 -3.72 -0.87 26.63
C ILE A 168 -5.01 -1.21 27.39
N LYS A 169 -4.89 -1.66 28.65
CA LYS A 169 -6.06 -1.96 29.51
C LYS A 169 -6.93 -0.75 29.76
N LYS A 170 -6.33 0.40 30.01
CA LYS A 170 -7.06 1.66 30.21
C LYS A 170 -7.88 2.04 28.97
N VAL A 171 -7.28 1.95 27.79
CA VAL A 171 -8.00 2.24 26.53
C VAL A 171 -9.10 1.22 26.32
N TYR A 172 -8.82 -0.08 26.48
CA TYR A 172 -9.80 -1.15 26.34
C TYR A 172 -11.06 -0.90 27.18
N LEU A 173 -10.91 -0.59 28.47
CA LEU A 173 -12.04 -0.27 29.34
C LEU A 173 -12.80 0.99 28.90
N ASN A 174 -12.07 2.02 28.46
CA ASN A 174 -12.67 3.30 28.07
C ASN A 174 -13.35 3.26 26.68
N THR A 175 -13.04 2.25 25.88
CA THR A 175 -13.59 2.06 24.54
C THR A 175 -14.48 0.83 24.45
N ASP A 176 -14.85 0.22 25.58
CA ASP A 176 -15.66 -1.00 25.63
C ASP A 176 -15.12 -2.10 24.70
N GLY A 177 -13.81 -2.31 24.73
CA GLY A 177 -13.16 -3.38 23.98
C GLY A 177 -12.81 -3.09 22.52
N LEU A 178 -12.97 -1.86 22.00
CA LEU A 178 -12.51 -1.55 20.63
C LEU A 178 -11.01 -1.84 20.43
N GLY A 179 -10.68 -2.38 19.24
CA GLY A 179 -9.32 -2.78 18.87
C GLY A 179 -8.31 -1.63 18.82
N GLN A 180 -7.02 -1.97 19.00
CA GLN A 180 -5.96 -1.00 19.19
C GLN A 180 -4.74 -1.29 18.32
N MET A 181 -4.01 -0.24 17.93
CA MET A 181 -2.69 -0.35 17.31
C MET A 181 -1.72 0.54 18.08
N VAL A 182 -0.74 -0.06 18.76
CA VAL A 182 0.26 0.67 19.54
C VAL A 182 1.61 0.57 18.84
N LEU A 183 2.06 1.68 18.25
CA LEU A 183 3.39 1.78 17.67
C LEU A 183 4.43 2.01 18.77
N LEU A 184 5.31 1.05 18.98
CA LEU A 184 6.41 1.12 19.95
C LEU A 184 7.60 1.92 19.35
N LYS A 185 7.52 3.25 19.41
CA LYS A 185 8.56 4.13 18.88
C LYS A 185 9.72 4.21 19.87
N GLY A 186 10.84 3.58 19.50
CA GLY A 186 11.98 3.42 20.41
C GLY A 186 11.93 2.13 21.23
N TYR A 187 11.41 1.04 20.66
CA TYR A 187 11.42 -0.28 21.32
C TYR A 187 12.83 -0.86 21.53
N GLY A 188 13.82 -0.38 20.77
CA GLY A 188 15.19 -0.90 20.76
C GLY A 188 16.21 0.05 21.39
N SER A 189 17.39 -0.49 21.70
CA SER A 189 18.55 0.27 22.18
C SER A 189 18.20 1.20 23.35
N GLU A 190 18.61 2.47 23.27
CA GLU A 190 18.33 3.53 24.27
C GLU A 190 17.04 4.33 23.97
N GLY A 191 16.23 3.89 23.01
CA GLY A 191 14.98 4.53 22.62
C GLY A 191 14.97 4.98 21.15
N HIS A 192 14.03 5.86 20.82
CA HIS A 192 13.87 6.40 19.47
C HIS A 192 15.15 7.09 19.01
N ASP A 193 15.47 6.92 17.72
CA ASP A 193 16.67 7.43 17.08
C ASP A 193 18.01 6.99 17.72
N SER A 194 18.00 5.85 18.40
CA SER A 194 19.19 5.19 18.94
C SER A 194 19.33 3.77 18.37
N GLY A 195 20.54 3.35 18.01
CA GLY A 195 20.83 1.97 17.60
C GLY A 195 20.19 1.53 16.27
N HIS A 196 19.92 2.46 15.35
CA HIS A 196 19.32 2.16 14.04
C HIS A 196 20.06 1.03 13.31
N LEU A 197 19.30 0.28 12.50
CA LEU A 197 19.70 -0.91 11.75
C LEU A 197 19.89 -2.20 12.58
N ASN A 198 20.10 -2.12 13.90
CA ASN A 198 20.14 -3.30 14.76
C ASN A 198 18.74 -3.66 15.30
N TYR A 199 17.88 -4.18 14.44
CA TYR A 199 16.47 -4.46 14.78
C TYR A 199 16.29 -5.53 15.89
N ALA A 200 17.31 -6.33 16.19
CA ALA A 200 17.24 -7.35 17.24
C ALA A 200 17.56 -6.81 18.64
N ASP A 201 18.10 -5.58 18.75
CA ASP A 201 18.52 -4.99 20.03
C ASP A 201 17.33 -4.39 20.79
N ILE A 202 16.50 -5.25 21.39
CA ILE A 202 15.36 -4.83 22.21
C ILE A 202 15.85 -4.11 23.47
N GLY A 203 15.26 -2.95 23.78
CA GLY A 203 15.75 -2.03 24.81
C GLY A 203 15.78 -2.66 26.20
N LYS A 204 16.98 -2.79 26.78
CA LYS A 204 17.19 -3.45 28.08
C LYS A 204 16.58 -2.66 29.25
N ARG A 205 16.64 -1.33 29.20
CA ARG A 205 16.11 -0.44 30.25
C ARG A 205 14.58 -0.43 30.35
N ILE A 206 13.89 -0.89 29.30
CA ILE A 206 12.42 -0.92 29.21
C ILE A 206 11.85 -2.32 29.41
N GLY A 207 12.66 -3.27 29.87
CA GLY A 207 12.27 -4.65 30.19
C GLY A 207 12.85 -5.72 29.26
N GLY A 208 13.52 -5.32 28.18
CA GLY A 208 14.16 -6.26 27.25
C GLY A 208 13.16 -7.15 26.50
N ALA A 209 13.68 -8.22 25.90
CA ALA A 209 12.89 -9.14 25.09
C ALA A 209 11.81 -9.89 25.89
N GLU A 210 12.09 -10.19 27.16
CA GLU A 210 11.16 -10.89 28.05
C GLU A 210 9.86 -10.10 28.24
N ASP A 211 9.97 -8.83 28.67
CA ASP A 211 8.78 -8.00 28.87
C ASP A 211 8.12 -7.60 27.54
N PHE A 212 8.86 -7.53 26.44
CA PHE A 212 8.27 -7.29 25.12
C PHE A 212 7.39 -8.47 24.70
N VAL A 213 7.87 -9.72 24.81
CA VAL A 213 7.06 -10.92 24.53
C VAL A 213 5.84 -10.95 25.44
N LYS A 214 6.02 -10.70 26.74
CA LYS A 214 4.93 -10.67 27.71
C LYS A 214 3.87 -9.61 27.39
N LEU A 215 4.27 -8.42 26.94
CA LEU A 215 3.35 -7.40 26.45
C LEU A 215 2.50 -7.93 25.29
N LEU A 216 3.12 -8.57 24.29
CA LEU A 216 2.40 -9.07 23.11
C LEU A 216 1.43 -10.19 23.45
N GLU A 217 1.85 -11.15 24.29
CA GLU A 217 1.01 -12.26 24.72
C GLU A 217 -0.21 -11.78 25.52
N LEU A 218 0.02 -10.89 26.49
CA LEU A 218 -1.07 -10.38 27.34
C LEU A 218 -1.98 -9.43 26.59
N ALA A 219 -1.46 -8.61 25.67
CA ALA A 219 -2.29 -7.72 24.85
C ALA A 219 -3.19 -8.51 23.90
N LYS A 220 -2.72 -9.65 23.36
CA LYS A 220 -3.52 -10.51 22.48
C LYS A 220 -4.71 -11.15 23.20
N ASN A 221 -4.51 -11.61 24.44
CA ASN A 221 -5.56 -12.28 25.20
C ASN A 221 -6.74 -11.34 25.53
N MET A 222 -6.52 -10.03 25.50
CA MET A 222 -7.57 -9.04 25.73
C MET A 222 -8.56 -8.92 24.56
N GLU A 223 -8.22 -9.36 23.35
CA GLU A 223 -9.15 -9.33 22.20
C GLU A 223 -10.12 -10.53 22.21
N GLN A 224 -9.95 -11.51 23.13
CA GLN A 224 -10.72 -12.75 23.17
C GLN A 224 -11.75 -12.83 24.31
N GLU A 225 -11.78 -11.84 25.20
CA GLU A 225 -12.77 -11.67 26.27
C GLU A 225 -13.80 -10.60 25.88
#